data_AF-A0A918I1Z6-F1
#
_entry.id   AF-A0A918I1Z6-F1
#
_cell.length_a   1.000
_cell.length_b   1.000
_cell.length_c   1.000
_cell.angle_alpha   90.00
_cell.angle_beta   90.00
_cell.angle_gamma   90.00
#
_symmetry.space_group_name_H-M   'P 1'
#
loop_
_entity.id
_entity.type
_entity.pdbx_description
1 polymer ?
#
loop_
_entity_poly.entity_id
_entity_poly.type
_entity_poly.pdbx_seq_one_letter_code
_entity_poly.pdbx_strand_id
1 'polypeptide(L)'
;MSQQVLEYSAEQIAAANKVARTMESLIERLGSDEDFTAHLANNPREALEGSGMLMEKEAVEVLMATSPERFDELCEKLFDLVDDEFLHMMTTPSCG
;
A
#
# COMPACT_ATOMS: atom_id res chain seq x y z
N MET A 1 -5.70 -21.92 19.86
CA MET A 1 -6.29 -20.59 19.61
C MET A 1 -7.27 -20.76 18.48
N SER A 2 -8.54 -20.49 18.73
CA SER A 2 -9.64 -20.76 17.81
C SER A 2 -9.49 -19.83 16.59
N GLN A 3 -9.06 -20.36 15.45
CA GLN A 3 -9.18 -19.70 14.15
C GLN A 3 -10.68 -19.58 13.86
N GLN A 4 -11.26 -18.43 14.20
CA GLN A 4 -12.47 -17.97 13.52
C GLN A 4 -12.03 -17.60 12.11
N VAL A 5 -12.16 -18.54 11.18
CA VAL A 5 -12.24 -18.20 9.76
C VAL A 5 -13.51 -17.36 9.64
N LEU A 6 -13.36 -16.04 9.62
CA LEU A 6 -14.43 -15.15 9.19
C LEU A 6 -14.82 -15.63 7.78
N GLU A 7 -16.07 -16.09 7.61
CA GLU A 7 -16.60 -16.46 6.31
C GLU A 7 -16.78 -15.16 5.50
N TYR A 8 -15.69 -14.68 4.90
CA TYR A 8 -15.71 -13.53 4.01
C TYR A 8 -16.48 -13.88 2.73
N SER A 9 -17.30 -12.93 2.26
CA SER A 9 -18.03 -13.11 1.01
C SER A 9 -17.09 -13.12 -0.19
N ALA A 10 -17.54 -13.67 -1.33
CA ALA A 10 -16.77 -13.64 -2.57
C ALA A 10 -16.41 -12.20 -3.01
N GLU A 11 -17.29 -11.23 -2.73
CA GLU A 11 -17.05 -9.81 -2.99
C GLU A 11 -15.94 -9.24 -2.10
N GLN A 12 -15.93 -9.59 -0.81
CA GLN A 12 -14.87 -9.18 0.12
C GLN A 12 -13.51 -9.78 -0.28
N ILE A 13 -13.48 -11.05 -0.68
CA ILE A 13 -12.26 -11.69 -1.21
C ILE A 13 -11.80 -11.02 -2.52
N ALA A 14 -12.72 -10.66 -3.41
CA ALA A 14 -12.38 -9.96 -4.64
C ALA A 14 -11.82 -8.56 -4.36
N ALA A 15 -12.39 -7.83 -3.39
CA ALA A 15 -11.89 -6.53 -2.95
C ALA A 15 -10.49 -6.63 -2.33
N ALA A 16 -10.24 -7.62 -1.47
CA ALA A 16 -8.93 -7.88 -0.90
C ALA A 16 -7.88 -8.19 -1.98
N ASN A 17 -8.23 -8.99 -2.98
CA ASN A 17 -7.35 -9.27 -4.12
C ASN A 17 -7.06 -8.01 -4.96
N LYS A 18 -8.04 -7.12 -5.12
CA LYS A 18 -7.84 -5.83 -5.76
C LYS A 18 -6.84 -4.99 -4.97
N VAL A 19 -6.98 -4.91 -3.65
CA VAL A 19 -6.03 -4.22 -2.76
C VAL A 19 -4.61 -4.76 -2.94
N ALA A 20 -4.42 -6.09 -2.93
CA ALA A 20 -3.10 -6.67 -3.11
C ALA A 20 -2.45 -6.25 -4.45
N ARG A 21 -3.21 -6.27 -5.55
CA ARG A 21 -2.73 -5.81 -6.86
C ARG A 21 -2.45 -4.31 -6.90
N THR A 22 -3.24 -3.51 -6.18
CA THR A 22 -2.99 -2.07 -6.04
C THR A 22 -1.68 -1.83 -5.29
N MET A 23 -1.40 -2.58 -4.22
CA MET A 23 -0.12 -2.51 -3.51
C MET A 23 1.05 -2.92 -4.39
N GLU A 24 0.92 -4.00 -5.17
CA GLU A 24 1.93 -4.42 -6.17
C GLU A 24 2.21 -3.28 -7.17
N SER A 25 1.15 -2.66 -7.70
CA SER A 25 1.27 -1.55 -8.65
C SER A 25 1.90 -0.31 -8.01
N LEU A 26 1.60 -0.04 -6.74
CA LEU A 26 2.20 1.07 -6.00
C LEU A 26 3.71 0.86 -5.83
N ILE A 27 4.12 -0.34 -5.41
CA ILE A 27 5.53 -0.73 -5.26
C ILE A 27 6.29 -0.55 -6.59
N GLU A 28 5.73 -1.06 -7.68
CA GLU A 28 6.35 -0.92 -9.01
C GLU A 28 6.54 0.56 -9.40
N ARG A 29 5.51 1.38 -9.21
CA ARG A 29 5.58 2.80 -9.55
C ARG A 29 6.54 3.58 -8.68
N LEU A 30 6.62 3.28 -7.39
CA LEU A 30 7.61 3.90 -6.51
C LEU A 30 9.05 3.65 -7.00
N GLY A 31 9.30 2.48 -7.59
CA GLY A 31 10.62 2.12 -8.12
C GLY A 31 10.93 2.66 -9.53
N SER A 32 9.93 3.10 -10.32
CA SER A 32 10.14 3.42 -11.74
C SER A 32 9.52 4.73 -12.25
N ASP A 33 8.65 5.37 -11.47
CA ASP A 33 7.85 6.55 -11.88
C ASP A 33 8.21 7.74 -10.97
N GLU A 34 9.30 8.46 -11.32
CA GLU A 34 9.82 9.60 -10.54
C GLU A 34 8.79 10.72 -10.38
N ASP A 35 8.00 10.99 -11.42
CA ASP A 35 6.95 12.02 -11.40
C ASP A 35 5.83 11.64 -10.42
N PHE A 36 5.41 10.37 -10.42
CA PHE A 36 4.46 9.87 -9.43
C PHE A 36 5.02 9.95 -8.02
N THR A 37 6.26 9.54 -7.79
CA THR A 37 6.89 9.59 -6.46
C THR A 37 7.00 11.02 -5.95
N ALA A 38 7.39 11.98 -6.81
CA ALA A 38 7.42 13.39 -6.47
C ALA A 38 6.01 13.94 -6.16
N HIS A 39 5.00 13.54 -6.95
CA HIS A 39 3.62 13.95 -6.69
C HIS A 39 3.08 13.34 -5.40
N LEU A 40 3.38 12.08 -5.12
CA LEU A 40 2.98 11.35 -3.92
C LEU A 40 3.58 11.98 -2.65
N ALA A 41 4.84 12.42 -2.69
CA ALA A 41 5.49 13.08 -1.56
C ALA A 41 4.83 14.42 -1.18
N ASN A 42 4.30 15.16 -2.16
CA ASN A 42 3.72 16.49 -1.94
C ASN A 42 2.20 16.46 -1.72
N ASN A 43 1.47 15.63 -2.48
CA ASN A 43 0.01 15.53 -2.43
C ASN A 43 -0.44 14.06 -2.46
N PRO A 44 -0.18 13.28 -1.39
CA PRO A 44 -0.34 11.82 -1.42
C PRO A 44 -1.77 11.37 -1.75
N ARG A 45 -2.77 12.06 -1.20
CA ARG A 45 -4.17 11.73 -1.47
C ARG A 45 -4.55 11.96 -2.93
N GLU A 46 -4.16 13.10 -3.50
CA GLU A 46 -4.46 13.44 -4.89
C GLU A 46 -3.71 12.53 -5.86
N ALA A 47 -2.44 12.23 -5.59
CA ALA A 47 -1.64 11.30 -6.39
C ALA A 47 -2.25 9.89 -6.40
N LEU A 48 -2.68 9.38 -5.24
CA LEU A 48 -3.33 8.07 -5.13
C LEU A 48 -4.73 8.06 -5.78
N GLU A 49 -5.52 9.11 -5.60
CA GLU A 49 -6.84 9.23 -6.22
C GLU A 49 -6.75 9.35 -7.75
N GLY A 50 -5.89 10.23 -8.25
CA GLY A 50 -5.66 10.45 -9.68
C GLY A 50 -5.07 9.23 -10.40
N SER A 51 -4.47 8.29 -9.66
CA SER A 51 -3.95 7.02 -10.19
C SER A 51 -4.86 5.82 -9.94
N GLY A 52 -6.02 6.01 -9.29
CA GLY A 52 -6.92 4.91 -8.96
C GLY A 52 -6.36 3.93 -7.92
N MET A 53 -5.39 4.38 -7.11
CA MET A 53 -4.68 3.58 -6.11
C MET A 53 -5.25 3.76 -4.69
N LEU A 54 -6.40 4.41 -4.55
CA LEU A 54 -7.12 4.42 -3.28
C LEU A 54 -7.57 3.02 -2.90
N MET A 55 -7.28 2.65 -1.66
CA MET A 55 -7.61 1.36 -1.08
C MET A 55 -8.63 1.54 0.05
N GLU A 56 -9.63 0.68 0.07
CA GLU A 56 -10.64 0.65 1.13
C GLU A 56 -10.08 -0.07 2.35
N LYS A 57 -10.20 0.54 3.52
CA LYS A 57 -9.69 0.01 4.79
C LYS A 57 -10.21 -1.42 5.05
N GLU A 58 -11.49 -1.65 4.85
CA GLU A 58 -12.14 -2.94 5.09
C GLU A 58 -11.54 -4.03 4.17
N ALA A 59 -11.26 -3.71 2.91
CA ALA A 59 -10.63 -4.64 1.98
C ALA A 59 -9.17 -4.96 2.36
N VAL A 60 -8.44 -3.99 2.95
CA VAL A 60 -7.10 -4.22 3.52
C VAL A 60 -7.18 -5.18 4.72
N GLU A 61 -8.14 -4.97 5.63
CA GLU A 61 -8.33 -5.86 6.79
C GLU A 61 -8.69 -7.29 6.37
N VAL A 62 -9.52 -7.44 5.32
CA VAL A 62 -9.82 -8.75 4.72
C VAL A 62 -8.56 -9.38 4.12
N LEU A 63 -7.72 -8.60 3.42
CA LEU A 63 -6.45 -9.10 2.88
C LEU A 63 -5.53 -9.62 4.00
N MET A 64 -5.37 -8.86 5.08
CA MET A 64 -4.57 -9.28 6.24
C MET A 64 -5.09 -10.58 6.87
N ALA A 65 -6.41 -10.75 6.94
CA ALA A 65 -7.01 -11.93 7.55
C ALA A 65 -7.00 -13.17 6.63
N THR A 66 -7.07 -12.97 5.31
CA THR A 66 -7.25 -14.06 4.33
C THR A 66 -5.96 -14.44 3.60
N SER A 67 -5.00 -13.55 3.53
CA SER A 67 -3.68 -13.79 2.91
C SER A 67 -2.59 -13.00 3.65
N PRO A 68 -2.37 -13.30 4.95
CA PRO A 68 -1.40 -12.58 5.78
C PRO A 68 0.01 -12.62 5.20
N GLU A 69 0.47 -13.77 4.72
CA GLU A 69 1.81 -13.92 4.12
C GLU A 69 2.01 -12.97 2.92
N ARG A 70 0.99 -12.87 2.06
CA ARG A 70 1.04 -11.95 0.91
C ARG A 70 1.03 -10.49 1.35
N PHE A 71 0.26 -10.16 2.37
CA PHE A 71 0.26 -8.80 2.93
C PHE A 71 1.62 -8.44 3.50
N ASP A 72 2.21 -9.35 4.29
CA ASP A 72 3.53 -9.16 4.90
C ASP A 72 4.62 -8.98 3.82
N GLU A 73 4.65 -9.83 2.78
CA GLU A 73 5.58 -9.68 1.65
C GLU A 73 5.44 -8.33 0.91
N LEU A 74 4.21 -7.84 0.75
CA LEU A 74 3.97 -6.54 0.12
C LEU A 74 4.46 -5.39 1.01
N CYS A 75 4.27 -5.50 2.32
CA CYS A 75 4.79 -4.54 3.27
C CYS A 75 6.33 -4.55 3.31
N GLU A 76 6.97 -5.72 3.32
CA GLU A 76 8.43 -5.84 3.26
C GLU A 76 8.99 -5.15 2.00
N LYS A 77 8.41 -5.42 0.82
CA LYS A 77 8.81 -4.76 -0.43
C LYS A 77 8.61 -3.24 -0.39
N LEU A 78 7.53 -2.76 0.23
CA LEU A 78 7.32 -1.32 0.44
C LEU A 78 8.40 -0.74 1.36
N PHE A 79 8.78 -1.44 2.42
CA PHE A 79 9.84 -1.01 3.32
C PHE A 79 11.20 -0.98 2.63
N ASP A 80 11.54 -1.98 1.82
CA ASP A 80 12.79 -2.03 1.05
C ASP A 80 12.94 -0.84 0.08
N LEU A 81 11.81 -0.33 -0.45
CA LEU A 81 11.81 0.86 -1.31
C LEU A 81 11.93 2.18 -0.54
N VAL A 82 11.66 2.16 0.77
CA VAL A 82 11.62 3.33 1.64
C VAL A 82 12.89 3.45 2.49
N ASP A 83 13.92 2.64 2.21
CA ASP A 83 15.18 2.56 2.96
C ASP A 83 15.79 3.95 3.27
N ASP A 84 16.48 4.03 4.42
CA ASP A 84 16.81 5.17 5.33
C ASP A 84 16.78 6.61 4.76
N GLU A 85 17.14 6.83 3.51
CA GLU A 85 17.20 8.12 2.84
C GLU A 85 15.80 8.78 2.69
N PHE A 86 14.74 7.99 2.45
CA PHE A 86 13.38 8.53 2.35
C PHE A 86 12.82 8.98 3.71
N LEU A 87 13.07 8.19 4.77
CA LEU A 87 12.71 8.57 6.15
C LEU A 87 13.50 9.79 6.63
N HIS A 88 14.77 9.93 6.23
CA HIS A 88 15.56 11.12 6.49
C HIS A 88 15.05 12.37 5.75
N MET A 89 14.57 12.24 4.51
CA MET A 89 13.99 13.35 3.75
C MET A 89 12.62 13.82 4.28
N MET A 90 11.81 12.92 4.86
CA MET A 90 10.53 13.29 5.49
C MET A 90 10.69 13.92 6.89
N THR A 91 11.84 13.73 7.54
CA THR A 91 12.12 14.28 8.88
C THR A 91 12.94 15.56 8.86
N THR A 92 13.49 15.97 7.72
CA THR A 92 14.03 17.32 7.56
C THR A 92 12.92 18.35 7.65
N PRO A 93 12.92 19.25 8.65
CA PRO A 93 11.94 20.33 8.70
C PRO A 93 12.14 21.18 7.45
N SER A 94 11.05 21.47 6.75
CA SER A 94 11.01 22.47 5.69
C SER A 94 11.34 23.85 6.28
N CYS A 95 12.64 24.15 6.43
CA CYS A 95 13.18 25.45 6.80
C CYS A 95 14.29 25.80 5.81
N GLY A 96 13.88 26.43 4.72
CA GLY A 96 14.66 27.36 3.91
C GLY A 96 13.87 28.64 3.77
#